data_AF-A0A174AY86-F1
#
_entry.id   AF-A0A174AY86-F1
#
_cell.length_a   1.000
_cell.length_b   1.000
_cell.length_c   1.000
_cell.angle_alpha   90.00
_cell.angle_beta   90.00
_cell.angle_gamma   90.00
#
_symmetry.space_group_name_H-M   'P 1'
#
loop_
_entity.id
_entity.type
_entity.pdbx_description
1 polymer ?
#
loop_
_entity_poly.entity_id
_entity_poly.type
_entity_poly.pdbx_seq_one_letter_code
_entity_poly.pdbx_strand_id
1 'polypeptide(L)'
;MKKFKEKRMASYVFRSNELIQEGKTKEAAELIGKGLGYYSSNIIHAITPYATADAGLISTVLCHLASEIEEKNSGAKEMREWAETHVEKPELKEIKRIKKPNCK
;
A
#
# COMPACT_ATOMS: atom_id res chain seq x y z
N MET A 1 3.45 -26.18 24.29
CA MET A 1 3.24 -24.83 23.73
C MET A 1 2.19 -24.90 22.62
N LYS A 2 1.02 -24.29 22.79
CA LYS A 2 0.05 -24.15 21.68
C LYS A 2 0.67 -23.20 20.65
N LYS A 3 0.98 -23.71 19.44
CA LYS A 3 1.27 -22.84 18.29
C LYS A 3 0.01 -22.01 18.05
N PHE A 4 0.04 -20.73 18.41
CA PHE A 4 -0.93 -19.79 17.85
C PHE A 4 -0.76 -19.90 16.34
N LYS A 5 -1.74 -20.48 15.65
CA LYS A 5 -1.80 -20.41 14.19
C LYS A 5 -1.91 -18.93 13.89
N GLU A 6 -0.78 -18.32 13.57
CA GLU A 6 -0.71 -16.99 13.01
C GLU A 6 -1.77 -16.94 11.91
N LYS A 7 -2.75 -16.06 12.06
CA LYS A 7 -3.86 -15.94 11.12
C LYS A 7 -3.23 -15.39 9.84
N ARG A 8 -2.66 -16.26 9.00
CA ARG A 8 -1.94 -15.86 7.78
C ARG A 8 -2.91 -15.01 6.98
N MET A 9 -2.61 -13.73 6.87
CA MET A 9 -3.43 -12.81 6.11
C MET A 9 -3.45 -13.32 4.68
N ALA A 10 -4.62 -13.74 4.20
CA ALA A 10 -4.77 -14.22 2.84
C ALA A 10 -4.42 -13.05 1.91
N SER A 11 -3.37 -13.23 1.09
CA SER A 11 -2.83 -12.17 0.23
C SER A 11 -3.93 -11.66 -0.72
N TYR A 12 -4.09 -10.34 -0.77
CA TYR A 12 -4.98 -9.69 -1.75
C TYR A 12 -4.57 -10.07 -3.17
N VAL A 13 -3.27 -10.07 -3.47
CA VAL A 13 -2.72 -10.40 -4.79
C VAL A 13 -2.97 -11.87 -5.16
N PHE A 14 -2.75 -12.79 -4.22
CA PHE A 14 -2.97 -14.22 -4.49
C PHE A 14 -4.42 -14.50 -4.88
N ARG A 15 -5.36 -13.96 -4.10
CA ARG A 15 -6.80 -14.12 -4.36
C ARG A 15 -7.26 -13.39 -5.62
N SER A 16 -6.68 -12.23 -5.92
CA SER A 16 -6.95 -11.52 -7.17
C SER A 16 -6.47 -12.32 -8.38
N ASN A 17 -5.32 -13.01 -8.27
CA ASN A 17 -4.83 -13.88 -9.34
C ASN A 17 -5.75 -15.07 -9.60
N GLU A 18 -6.31 -15.69 -8.55
CA GLU A 18 -7.34 -16.74 -8.70
C GLU A 18 -8.57 -16.21 -9.47
N LEU A 19 -9.05 -15.01 -9.11
CA LEU A 19 -10.17 -14.38 -9.81
C LEU A 19 -9.86 -14.03 -11.27
N ILE A 20 -8.62 -13.61 -11.58
CA ILE A 20 -8.19 -13.36 -12.97
C ILE A 20 -8.19 -14.66 -13.77
N GLN A 21 -7.72 -15.77 -13.19
CA GLN A 21 -7.74 -17.08 -13.85
C GLN A 21 -9.17 -17.59 -14.13
N GLU A 22 -10.13 -17.23 -13.27
CA GLU A 22 -11.55 -17.50 -13.46
C GLU A 22 -12.25 -16.53 -14.45
N GLY A 23 -11.52 -15.56 -15.02
CA GLY A 23 -12.06 -14.54 -15.93
C GLY A 23 -12.82 -13.40 -15.24
N LYS A 24 -12.74 -13.30 -13.91
CA LYS A 24 -13.44 -12.30 -13.07
C LYS A 24 -12.57 -11.07 -12.82
N THR A 25 -12.07 -10.45 -13.88
CA THR A 25 -11.12 -9.34 -13.80
C THR A 25 -11.62 -8.15 -12.99
N LYS A 26 -12.93 -7.85 -13.03
CA LYS A 26 -13.53 -6.76 -12.24
C LYS A 26 -13.45 -7.03 -10.74
N GLU A 27 -13.81 -8.24 -10.30
CA GLU A 27 -13.74 -8.64 -8.89
C GLU A 27 -12.29 -8.68 -8.40
N ALA A 28 -11.37 -9.12 -9.26
CA ALA A 28 -9.94 -9.09 -8.97
C ALA A 28 -9.43 -7.67 -8.73
N ALA A 29 -9.84 -6.72 -9.58
CA ALA A 29 -9.51 -5.30 -9.47
C ALA A 29 -10.07 -4.68 -8.18
N GLU A 30 -11.33 -4.98 -7.83
CA GLU A 30 -11.93 -4.54 -6.56
C GLU A 30 -11.14 -5.06 -5.35
N LEU A 31 -10.67 -6.31 -5.41
CA LEU A 31 -9.90 -6.91 -4.32
C LEU A 31 -8.50 -6.29 -4.19
N ILE A 32 -7.84 -5.98 -5.31
CA ILE A 32 -6.60 -5.19 -5.30
C ILE A 32 -6.87 -3.79 -4.73
N GLY A 33 -7.95 -3.12 -5.13
CA GLY A 33 -8.35 -1.82 -4.58
C GLY A 33 -8.55 -1.84 -3.06
N LYS A 34 -9.16 -2.90 -2.52
CA LYS A 34 -9.24 -3.13 -1.06
C LYS A 34 -7.86 -3.28 -0.42
N GLY A 35 -6.95 -3.99 -1.08
CA GLY A 35 -5.56 -4.13 -0.66
C GLY A 35 -4.82 -2.79 -0.63
N LEU A 36 -4.95 -1.99 -1.69
CA LEU A 36 -4.39 -0.64 -1.75
C LEU A 36 -4.94 0.25 -0.63
N GLY A 37 -6.25 0.23 -0.40
CA GLY A 37 -6.87 0.97 0.71
C GLY A 37 -6.33 0.55 2.09
N TYR A 38 -6.18 -0.75 2.32
CA TYR A 38 -5.63 -1.28 3.58
C TYR A 38 -4.18 -0.81 3.83
N TYR A 39 -3.30 -0.97 2.85
CA TYR A 39 -1.90 -0.56 2.99
C TYR A 39 -1.76 0.96 3.06
N SER A 40 -2.50 1.72 2.25
CA SER A 40 -2.53 3.19 2.31
C SER A 40 -2.92 3.67 3.71
N SER A 41 -3.97 3.11 4.31
CA SER A 41 -4.39 3.50 5.66
C SER A 41 -3.32 3.22 6.71
N ASN A 42 -2.63 2.08 6.61
CA ASN A 42 -1.56 1.73 7.55
C ASN A 42 -0.33 2.64 7.40
N ILE A 43 0.07 2.94 6.17
CA ILE A 43 1.20 3.84 5.89
C ILE A 43 0.89 5.25 6.38
N ILE A 44 -0.29 5.79 6.03
CA ILE A 44 -0.72 7.12 6.48
C ILE A 44 -0.73 7.18 8.02
N HIS A 45 -1.26 6.14 8.69
CA HIS A 45 -1.26 6.09 10.14
C HIS A 45 0.16 6.07 10.73
N ALA A 46 1.07 5.30 10.15
CA ALA A 46 2.45 5.17 10.64
C ALA A 46 3.26 6.48 10.49
N ILE A 47 3.00 7.27 9.45
CA ILE A 47 3.70 8.55 9.22
C ILE A 47 2.98 9.76 9.87
N THR A 48 1.79 9.59 10.42
CA THR A 48 0.98 10.70 10.98
C THR A 48 1.04 10.74 12.51
N PRO A 49 1.20 11.93 13.14
CA PRO A 49 1.43 13.23 12.51
C PRO A 49 2.91 13.44 12.16
N TYR A 50 3.17 14.16 11.08
CA TYR A 50 4.50 14.65 10.72
C TYR A 50 4.49 16.17 10.59
N ALA A 51 5.66 16.81 10.68
CA ALA A 51 5.78 18.25 10.46
C ALA A 51 5.73 18.55 8.95
N THR A 52 5.02 19.59 8.51
CA THR A 52 4.90 19.92 7.08
C THR A 52 6.27 20.11 6.39
N ALA A 53 7.27 20.62 7.11
CA ALA A 53 8.64 20.76 6.60
C ALA A 53 9.31 19.41 6.27
N ASP A 54 8.93 18.34 6.96
CA ASP A 54 9.48 16.99 6.78
C ASP A 54 8.76 16.22 5.66
N ALA A 55 7.73 16.79 5.02
CA ALA A 55 7.00 16.15 3.92
C ALA A 55 7.94 15.67 2.81
N GLY A 56 8.95 16.48 2.46
CA GLY A 56 9.97 16.14 1.46
C GLY A 56 10.85 14.96 1.86
N LEU A 57 11.19 14.85 3.15
CA LEU A 57 11.99 13.74 3.67
C LEU A 57 11.17 12.43 3.63
N ILE A 58 9.92 12.48 4.07
CA ILE A 58 9.00 11.33 4.05
C ILE A 58 8.79 10.86 2.61
N SER A 59 8.53 11.78 1.68
CA SER A 59 8.37 11.45 0.25
C SER A 59 9.61 10.75 -0.31
N THR A 60 10.81 11.27 -0.01
CA THR A 60 12.07 10.69 -0.49
C THR A 60 12.27 9.26 0.02
N VAL A 61 12.04 9.03 1.33
CA VAL A 61 12.18 7.70 1.94
C VAL A 61 11.17 6.71 1.37
N LEU A 62 9.90 7.09 1.23
CA LEU A 62 8.87 6.20 0.68
C LEU A 62 9.18 5.81 -0.77
N CYS A 63 9.65 6.75 -1.59
CA CYS A 63 10.07 6.46 -2.97
C CYS A 63 11.24 5.48 -3.02
N HIS A 64 12.29 5.71 -2.20
CA HIS A 64 13.44 4.82 -2.16
C HIS A 64 13.04 3.40 -1.72
N LEU A 65 12.20 3.27 -0.69
CA LEU A 65 11.69 1.98 -0.24
C LEU A 65 10.87 1.26 -1.32
N ALA A 66 10.04 1.99 -2.08
CA ALA A 66 9.28 1.42 -3.17
C ALA A 66 10.19 0.85 -4.27
N SER A 67 11.22 1.61 -4.68
CA SER A 67 12.23 1.15 -5.65
C SER A 67 12.95 -0.11 -5.17
N GLU A 68 13.41 -0.13 -3.92
CA GLU A 68 14.07 -1.31 -3.33
C GLU A 68 13.17 -2.56 -3.30
N ILE A 69 11.87 -2.39 -3.06
CA ILE A 69 10.90 -3.49 -3.09
C ILE A 69 10.77 -4.05 -4.51
N GLU A 70 10.66 -3.19 -5.52
CA GLU A 70 10.55 -3.58 -6.93
C GLU A 70 11.82 -4.27 -7.44
N GLU A 71 13.00 -3.76 -7.08
CA GLU A 71 14.28 -4.37 -7.45
C GLU A 71 14.45 -5.77 -6.84
N LYS A 72 14.00 -5.96 -5.61
CA LYS A 72 14.11 -7.25 -4.91
C LYS A 72 13.01 -8.25 -5.27
N ASN A 73 11.90 -7.79 -5.88
CA ASN A 73 10.75 -8.62 -6.21
C ASN A 73 10.28 -8.34 -7.64
N SER A 74 10.70 -9.17 -8.59
CA SER A 74 10.37 -9.02 -10.02
C SER A 74 8.86 -8.88 -10.29
N GLY A 75 8.02 -9.62 -9.57
CA GLY A 75 6.55 -9.56 -9.72
C GLY A 75 5.89 -8.32 -9.11
N ALA A 76 6.60 -7.50 -8.32
CA ALA A 76 6.03 -6.30 -7.71
C ALA A 76 5.80 -5.19 -8.74
N LYS A 77 6.73 -5.04 -9.70
CA LYS A 77 6.62 -4.05 -10.77
C LYS A 77 5.43 -4.36 -11.70
N GLU A 78 5.30 -5.62 -12.12
CA GLU A 78 4.17 -6.08 -12.94
C GLU A 78 2.82 -5.86 -12.24
N MET A 79 2.75 -6.16 -10.94
CA MET A 79 1.54 -5.92 -10.16
C MET A 79 1.19 -4.43 -10.07
N ARG A 80 2.19 -3.56 -9.89
CA ARG A 80 2.00 -2.11 -9.87
C ARG A 80 1.41 -1.63 -11.19
N GLU A 81 2.04 -1.97 -12.32
CA GLU A 81 1.62 -1.55 -13.66
C GLU A 81 0.19 -2.06 -13.98
N TRP A 82 -0.13 -3.29 -13.56
CA TRP A 82 -1.48 -3.83 -13.69
C TRP A 82 -2.49 -3.02 -12.85
N ALA A 83 -2.15 -2.71 -11.60
CA ALA A 83 -3.03 -1.93 -10.73
C ALA A 83 -3.26 -0.50 -11.25
N GLU A 84 -2.24 0.12 -11.87
CA GLU A 84 -2.36 1.47 -12.46
C GLU A 84 -3.36 1.54 -13.62
N THR A 85 -3.59 0.42 -14.31
CA THR A 85 -4.48 0.34 -15.47
C THR A 85 -5.87 -0.17 -15.12
N HIS A 86 -6.01 -0.94 -14.04
CA HIS A 86 -7.25 -1.66 -13.71
C HIS A 86 -7.93 -1.21 -12.41
N VAL A 87 -7.26 -0.39 -11.58
CA VAL A 87 -7.75 -0.02 -10.25
C VAL A 87 -7.72 1.49 -10.07
N GLU A 88 -8.85 2.08 -9.67
CA GLU A 88 -8.85 3.47 -9.23
C GLU A 88 -8.06 3.59 -7.92
N LYS A 89 -7.02 4.42 -7.94
CA LYS A 89 -6.19 4.67 -6.76
C LYS A 89 -7.06 5.34 -5.70
N PRO A 90 -7.13 4.80 -4.46
CA PRO A 90 -7.93 5.43 -3.42
C PRO A 90 -7.41 6.84 -3.13
N GLU A 91 -8.32 7.81 -3.01
CA GLU A 91 -7.96 9.19 -2.67
C GLU A 91 -7.19 9.25 -1.34
N LEU A 92 -6.06 9.96 -1.35
CA LEU A 92 -5.33 10.32 -0.15
C LEU A 92 -6.17 11.36 0.63
N LYS A 93 -7.02 10.87 1.53
CA LYS A 93 -7.66 11.74 2.53
C LYS A 93 -6.61 12.11 3.58
N GLU A 94 -5.85 13.17 3.33
CA GLU A 94 -4.93 13.72 4.31
C GLU A 94 -5.70 14.11 5.58
N ILE A 95 -5.45 13.40 6.68
CA ILE A 95 -5.82 13.88 8.00
C ILE A 95 -4.78 14.94 8.36
N LYS A 96 -5.00 16.20 7.96
CA LYS A 96 -4.16 17.33 8.36
C LYS A 96 -4.20 17.51 9.88
N ARG A 97 -3.33 16.81 10.59
CA ARG A 97 -2.87 17.14 11.94
C ARG A 97 -1.46 17.69 11.85
N ILE A 98 -1.34 18.85 11.21
CA ILE A 98 -0.08 19.58 11.15
C ILE A 98 0.25 20.00 12.59
N LYS A 99 1.22 19.32 13.22
CA LYS A 99 1.83 19.81 14.45
C LYS A 99 2.89 20.84 14.05
N LYS A 100 2.93 21.99 14.75
CA LYS A 100 4.02 22.96 14.57
C LYS A 100 5.36 22.23 14.81
N PRO A 101 6.39 22.47 13.97
CA PRO A 101 7.72 21.96 14.21
C PRO A 101 8.17 22.35 15.64
N ASN A 102 8.82 21.44 16.35
CA ASN A 102 9.51 21.83 17.58
C ASN A 102 10.71 22.68 17.18
N CYS A 103 10.60 24.00 17.30
CA CYS A 103 11.76 24.88 17.33
C CYS A 103 12.49 24.63 18.66
N LYS A 104 13.69 24.05 18.61
CA LYS A 104 14.64 24.11 19.72
C LYS A 104 15.48 25.37 19.60
#